data_AF-A0A1G0DY84-F1
#
_entry.id   AF-A0A1G0DY84-F1
#
_cell.length_a   1.000
_cell.length_b   1.000
_cell.length_c   1.000
_cell.angle_alpha   90.00
_cell.angle_beta   90.00
_cell.angle_gamma   90.00
#
_symmetry.space_group_name_H-M   'P 1'
#
loop_
_entity.id
_entity.type
_entity.pdbx_description
1 polymer ?
#
loop_
_entity_poly.entity_id
_entity_poly.type
_entity_poly.pdbx_seq_one_letter_code
_entity_poly.pdbx_strand_id
1 'polypeptide(L)'
;MIRSLLQARLHDPFGLLGLHREGTGWVIRVHEPYATDVDLLDNTGGAAFKRIHPAGVFEWRGSSEPALPYRLRMHYGSVTHDIFDPYQFPPQISPQDLYLLSEGKLQQGYRMLGSHAIEINGVQGARFAVWAPNAERVSVVGEFNNWDGRVHPMRSHGSSGVWELFIPEIRQHALYRYEIRNRDTGQILTKTDPYAQGYEHRPGTAALAAPPCQHHWQDGEWMAQRAQWDWLHGAINIYEVHAGSWKRHPDGRFYTWRELAVDLVPYVKGMGYTHIELLPISEHPLDESWGYQATGYFAPTSRFGSPDELRHFVDCCHQAGIGVILDWVPAHFPKDDWSLSRFDGTALYEHEDPRLGFHQEWGTHVFNYGRNEVKSFLMSSAHFWLSEFHFDGLRVDAVASMLYLDYSRKAGEWLPNKYGGRENLEAVDFLREMNIMVHEEFPGALTFAEESTAWPG
;
A
#
# COMPACT_ATOMS: atom_id res chain seq x y z
N MET A 1 12.14 15.74 -24.99
CA MET A 1 12.39 15.18 -23.65
C MET A 1 12.64 16.27 -22.61
N ILE A 2 13.66 17.13 -22.72
CA ILE A 2 13.91 18.21 -21.73
C ILE A 2 12.69 19.13 -21.50
N ARG A 3 11.99 19.56 -22.56
CA ARG A 3 10.75 20.35 -22.39
C ARG A 3 9.70 19.63 -21.55
N SER A 4 9.53 18.32 -21.74
CA SER A 4 8.57 17.50 -21.00
C SER A 4 9.00 17.29 -19.54
N LEU A 5 10.31 17.16 -19.28
CA LEU A 5 10.86 17.13 -17.93
C LEU A 5 10.50 18.42 -17.17
N LEU A 6 10.78 19.56 -17.79
CA LEU A 6 10.55 20.89 -17.22
C LEU A 6 9.06 21.20 -17.00
N GLN A 7 8.18 20.56 -17.77
CA GLN A 7 6.73 20.65 -17.60
C GLN A 7 6.18 19.61 -16.62
N ALA A 8 7.03 18.76 -16.03
CA ALA A 8 6.64 17.62 -15.17
C ALA A 8 5.68 16.63 -15.87
N ARG A 9 6.02 16.23 -17.10
CA ARG A 9 5.19 15.36 -17.97
C ARG A 9 5.91 14.12 -18.51
N LEU A 10 7.09 13.79 -17.98
CA LEU A 10 7.81 12.59 -18.41
C LEU A 10 7.23 11.34 -17.74
N HIS A 11 6.84 10.36 -18.56
CA HIS A 11 6.41 9.04 -18.09
C HIS A 11 7.60 8.09 -17.85
N ASP A 12 8.72 8.32 -18.52
CA ASP A 12 9.97 7.59 -18.32
C ASP A 12 11.14 8.58 -18.16
N PRO A 13 11.45 8.99 -16.92
CA PRO A 13 12.59 9.87 -16.65
C PRO A 13 13.94 9.19 -16.93
N PHE A 14 14.03 7.86 -16.86
CA PHE A 14 15.30 7.13 -17.05
C PHE A 14 15.80 7.21 -18.48
N GLY A 15 14.94 7.44 -19.47
CA GLY A 15 15.35 7.70 -20.85
C GLY A 15 16.06 9.06 -21.04
N LEU A 16 16.08 9.93 -20.03
CA LEU A 16 16.74 11.24 -20.08
C LEU A 16 17.72 11.47 -18.92
N LEU A 17 17.31 11.19 -17.68
CA LEU A 17 18.08 11.38 -16.47
C LEU A 17 18.99 10.18 -16.21
N GLY A 18 20.01 10.38 -15.36
CA GLY A 18 21.00 9.36 -15.06
C GLY A 18 22.10 9.26 -16.12
N LEU A 19 22.77 8.11 -16.16
CA LEU A 19 23.92 7.84 -17.02
C LEU A 19 23.48 7.26 -18.37
N HIS A 20 23.94 7.87 -19.46
CA HIS A 20 23.64 7.46 -20.82
C HIS A 20 24.90 7.42 -21.69
N ARG A 21 24.90 6.55 -22.70
CA ARG A 21 25.91 6.53 -23.75
C ARG A 21 25.48 7.40 -24.92
N GLU A 22 26.31 8.38 -25.29
CA GLU A 22 26.08 9.26 -26.45
C GLU A 22 27.29 9.24 -27.39
N GLY A 23 27.14 8.56 -28.54
CA GLY A 23 28.25 8.36 -29.48
C GLY A 23 29.38 7.56 -28.85
N THR A 24 30.59 8.14 -28.82
CA THR A 24 31.78 7.54 -28.19
C THR A 24 31.97 7.94 -26.73
N GLY A 25 31.14 8.84 -26.19
CA GLY A 25 31.23 9.34 -24.83
C GLY A 25 30.05 8.97 -23.95
N TRP A 26 30.10 9.47 -22.72
CA TRP A 26 29.12 9.27 -21.67
C TRP A 26 28.56 10.62 -21.23
N VAL A 27 27.28 10.61 -20.86
CA VAL A 27 26.58 11.79 -20.34
C VAL A 27 25.84 11.42 -19.08
N ILE A 28 25.89 12.27 -18.06
CA ILE A 28 25.02 12.18 -16.89
C ILE A 28 24.12 13.42 -16.88
N ARG A 29 22.82 13.21 -16.71
CA ARG A 29 21.84 14.30 -16.62
C ARG A 29 21.09 14.27 -15.32
N VAL A 30 21.03 15.42 -14.67
CA VAL A 30 20.39 15.60 -13.36
C VAL A 30 19.38 16.73 -13.46
N HIS A 31 18.23 16.55 -12.82
CA HIS A 31 17.23 17.59 -12.62
C HIS A 31 17.07 17.86 -11.13
N GLU A 32 17.64 18.97 -10.69
CA GLU A 32 17.53 19.44 -9.31
C GLU A 32 17.20 20.94 -9.33
N PRO A 33 15.91 21.33 -9.24
CA PRO A 33 15.46 22.71 -9.38
C PRO A 33 16.11 23.68 -8.40
N TYR A 34 16.51 23.20 -7.21
CA TYR A 34 17.02 24.03 -6.13
C TYR A 34 18.56 24.09 -6.10
N ALA A 35 19.26 23.22 -6.83
CA ALA A 35 20.71 23.23 -6.88
C ALA A 35 21.23 24.45 -7.65
N THR A 36 22.31 25.01 -7.12
CA THR A 36 23.11 26.05 -7.75
C THR A 36 24.16 25.46 -8.68
N ASP A 37 24.78 24.33 -8.28
CA ASP A 37 25.76 23.57 -9.05
C ASP A 37 25.73 22.08 -8.67
N VAL A 38 26.33 21.23 -9.49
CA VAL A 38 26.43 19.78 -9.29
C VAL A 38 27.81 19.29 -9.72
N ASP A 39 28.47 18.48 -8.89
CA ASP A 39 29.71 17.79 -9.25
C ASP A 39 29.53 16.27 -9.27
N LEU A 40 30.19 15.59 -10.19
CA LEU A 40 30.40 14.15 -10.13
C LEU A 40 31.53 13.88 -9.15
N LEU A 41 31.31 13.09 -8.09
CA LEU A 41 32.39 12.70 -7.19
C LEU A 41 33.21 11.57 -7.81
N ASP A 42 34.48 11.86 -8.12
CA ASP A 42 35.45 10.91 -8.64
C ASP A 42 36.75 10.92 -7.82
N ASN A 43 37.66 9.99 -8.13
CA ASN A 43 38.97 9.86 -7.46
C ASN A 43 39.91 11.06 -7.68
N THR A 44 39.53 12.04 -8.51
CA THR A 44 40.35 13.23 -8.85
C THR A 44 39.88 14.53 -8.21
N GLY A 45 38.88 14.48 -7.31
CA GLY A 45 38.37 15.65 -6.61
C GLY A 45 37.10 16.24 -7.21
N GLY A 46 36.50 15.55 -8.17
CA GLY A 46 35.18 15.82 -8.73
C GLY A 46 35.18 16.61 -10.03
N ALA A 47 34.24 16.27 -10.92
CA ALA A 47 34.08 16.91 -12.22
C ALA A 47 32.74 17.67 -12.27
N ALA A 48 32.83 18.98 -12.48
CA ALA A 48 31.67 19.88 -12.51
C ALA A 48 30.72 19.58 -13.69
N PHE A 49 29.43 19.62 -13.40
CA PHE A 49 28.39 19.58 -14.42
C PHE A 49 28.23 20.96 -15.05
N LYS A 50 27.87 20.99 -16.34
CA LYS A 50 27.41 22.21 -16.98
C LYS A 50 25.91 22.38 -16.74
N ARG A 51 25.49 23.51 -16.20
CA ARG A 51 24.07 23.89 -16.18
C ARG A 51 23.59 24.19 -17.61
N ILE A 52 22.72 23.35 -18.14
CA ILE A 52 22.18 23.48 -19.51
C ILE A 52 20.82 24.17 -19.55
N HIS A 53 20.14 24.29 -18.40
CA HIS A 53 18.89 25.04 -18.30
C HIS A 53 18.77 25.75 -16.93
N PRO A 54 18.25 27.00 -16.87
CA PRO A 54 18.10 27.75 -15.61
C PRO A 54 17.11 27.11 -14.63
N ALA A 55 16.24 26.22 -15.07
CA ALA A 55 15.33 25.48 -14.18
C ALA A 55 15.97 24.24 -13.49
N GLY A 56 17.31 24.21 -13.36
CA GLY A 56 18.01 23.17 -12.59
C GLY A 56 18.30 21.89 -13.39
N VAL A 57 18.57 22.01 -14.70
CA VAL A 57 19.03 20.86 -15.50
C VAL A 57 20.53 20.97 -15.71
N PHE A 58 21.24 19.93 -15.29
CA PHE A 58 22.70 19.84 -15.30
C PHE A 58 23.15 18.67 -16.16
N GLU A 59 24.25 18.83 -16.89
CA GLU A 59 24.82 17.81 -17.76
C GLU A 59 26.33 17.69 -17.55
N TRP A 60 26.80 16.49 -17.23
CA TRP A 60 28.20 16.12 -17.24
C TRP A 60 28.52 15.28 -18.48
N ARG A 61 29.71 15.44 -19.06
CA ARG A 61 30.19 14.64 -20.19
C ARG A 61 31.58 14.10 -19.92
N GLY A 62 31.78 12.82 -20.20
CA GLY A 62 33.07 12.14 -20.06
C GLY A 62 33.38 11.22 -21.22
N SER A 63 34.67 10.92 -21.41
CA SER A 63 35.15 9.96 -22.41
C SER A 63 35.10 8.50 -21.95
N SER A 64 34.97 8.27 -20.65
CA SER A 64 34.89 6.94 -20.02
C SER A 64 33.66 6.85 -19.12
N GLU A 65 33.17 5.63 -18.94
CA GLU A 65 32.07 5.37 -18.01
C GLU A 65 32.55 5.64 -16.57
N PRO A 66 31.77 6.36 -15.74
CA PRO A 66 32.09 6.51 -14.33
C PRO A 66 31.97 5.17 -13.61
N ALA A 67 32.70 5.01 -12.50
CA ALA A 67 32.53 3.84 -11.64
C ALA A 67 31.12 3.87 -11.01
N LEU A 68 30.41 2.74 -11.09
CA LEU A 68 29.08 2.59 -10.52
C LEU A 68 29.14 1.84 -9.17
N PRO A 69 28.28 2.19 -8.20
CA PRO A 69 27.39 3.36 -8.21
C PRO A 69 28.18 4.67 -7.98
N TYR A 70 27.87 5.73 -8.74
CA TYR A 70 28.52 7.04 -8.57
C TYR A 70 27.72 7.95 -7.63
N ARG A 71 28.43 8.88 -6.98
CA ARG A 71 27.84 9.93 -6.15
C ARG A 71 27.93 11.30 -6.82
N LEU A 72 26.96 12.14 -6.51
CA LEU A 72 26.86 13.51 -6.95
C LEU A 72 26.95 14.43 -5.72
N ARG A 73 27.70 15.53 -5.83
CA ARG A 73 27.68 16.60 -4.84
C ARG A 73 26.76 17.71 -5.32
N MET A 74 25.63 17.88 -4.64
CA MET A 74 24.66 18.93 -4.89
C MET A 74 25.02 20.17 -4.07
N HIS A 75 25.03 21.35 -4.71
CA HIS A 75 25.32 22.63 -4.06
C HIS A 75 24.05 23.46 -3.91
N TYR A 76 23.68 23.81 -2.67
CA TYR A 76 22.55 24.68 -2.33
C TYR A 76 23.10 25.95 -1.66
N GLY A 77 23.66 26.86 -2.47
CA GLY A 77 24.37 28.03 -1.95
C GLY A 77 25.66 27.61 -1.24
N SER A 78 25.73 27.81 0.09
CA SER A 78 26.91 27.41 0.89
C SER A 78 26.83 26.00 1.45
N VAL A 79 25.70 25.30 1.27
CA VAL A 79 25.48 23.94 1.79
C VAL A 79 25.69 22.93 0.67
N THR A 80 26.41 21.85 0.96
CA THR A 80 26.62 20.75 0.01
C THR A 80 26.05 19.45 0.56
N HIS A 81 25.45 18.65 -0.31
CA HIS A 81 24.97 17.31 0.01
C HIS A 81 25.44 16.30 -1.03
N ASP A 82 26.05 15.21 -0.55
CA ASP A 82 26.49 14.12 -1.42
C ASP A 82 25.39 13.07 -1.48
N ILE A 83 24.91 12.74 -2.68
CA ILE A 83 23.83 11.77 -2.89
C ILE A 83 24.20 10.75 -3.96
N PHE A 84 23.55 9.59 -3.94
CA PHE A 84 23.48 8.74 -5.13
C PHE A 84 22.39 9.24 -6.08
N ASP A 85 22.64 9.22 -7.39
CA ASP A 85 21.60 9.52 -8.39
C ASP A 85 20.56 8.39 -8.41
N PRO A 86 19.26 8.64 -8.14
CA PRO A 86 18.20 7.63 -8.25
C PRO A 86 18.08 7.01 -9.64
N TYR A 87 18.44 7.75 -10.69
CA TYR A 87 18.24 7.35 -12.09
C TYR A 87 19.37 6.48 -12.65
N GLN A 88 20.34 6.08 -11.83
CA GLN A 88 21.37 5.11 -12.22
C GLN A 88 20.95 3.65 -11.98
N PHE A 89 19.89 3.41 -11.19
CA PHE A 89 19.51 2.07 -10.76
C PHE A 89 18.48 1.41 -11.71
N PRO A 90 18.67 0.13 -12.08
CA PRO A 90 17.76 -0.57 -13.00
C PRO A 90 16.37 -0.86 -12.38
N PRO A 91 15.35 -1.17 -13.19
CA PRO A 91 14.06 -1.68 -12.69
C PRO A 91 14.23 -2.94 -11.85
N GLN A 92 13.43 -3.07 -10.79
CA GLN A 92 13.46 -4.21 -9.89
C GLN A 92 12.20 -5.08 -10.00
N ILE A 93 11.10 -4.53 -10.50
CA ILE A 93 9.86 -5.28 -10.70
C ILE A 93 9.98 -6.24 -11.88
N SER A 94 9.62 -7.52 -11.66
CA SER A 94 9.69 -8.53 -12.70
C SER A 94 8.52 -8.41 -13.69
N PRO A 95 8.72 -8.74 -14.99
CA PRO A 95 7.61 -8.80 -15.95
C PRO A 95 6.51 -9.80 -15.56
N GLN A 96 6.87 -10.86 -14.82
CA GLN A 96 5.92 -11.87 -14.36
C GLN A 96 4.95 -11.29 -13.33
N ASP A 97 5.43 -10.49 -12.38
CA ASP A 97 4.55 -9.87 -11.38
C ASP A 97 3.61 -8.85 -12.01
N LEU A 98 4.10 -8.07 -12.99
CA LEU A 98 3.25 -7.15 -13.77
C LEU A 98 2.15 -7.90 -14.53
N TYR A 99 2.49 -9.05 -15.11
CA TYR A 99 1.54 -9.91 -15.79
C TYR A 99 0.49 -10.47 -14.81
N LEU A 100 0.92 -11.02 -13.67
CA LEU A 100 0.01 -11.54 -12.66
C LEU A 100 -0.92 -10.46 -12.08
N LEU A 101 -0.44 -9.24 -11.90
CA LEU A 101 -1.27 -8.10 -11.49
C LEU A 101 -2.34 -7.82 -12.54
N SER A 102 -1.95 -7.73 -13.81
CA SER A 102 -2.85 -7.46 -14.95
C SER A 102 -3.92 -8.54 -15.13
N GLU A 103 -3.60 -9.80 -14.79
CA GLU A 103 -4.52 -10.93 -14.81
C GLU A 103 -5.35 -11.08 -13.53
N GLY A 104 -5.12 -10.22 -12.52
CA GLY A 104 -5.85 -10.27 -11.24
C GLY A 104 -5.48 -11.46 -10.35
N LYS A 105 -4.30 -12.05 -10.58
CA LYS A 105 -3.81 -13.27 -9.92
C LYS A 105 -2.65 -13.04 -8.98
N LEU A 106 -2.13 -11.81 -8.89
CA LEU A 106 -1.07 -11.49 -7.94
C LEU A 106 -1.68 -11.36 -6.53
N GLN A 107 -1.66 -12.45 -5.76
CA GLN A 107 -2.18 -12.50 -4.38
C GLN A 107 -1.20 -11.94 -3.35
N GLN A 108 0.07 -11.72 -3.72
CA GLN A 108 1.09 -11.12 -2.84
C GLN A 108 1.54 -9.77 -3.37
N GLY A 109 0.59 -8.99 -3.91
CA GLY A 109 0.87 -7.69 -4.53
C GLY A 109 1.60 -6.72 -3.60
N TYR A 110 1.39 -6.84 -2.29
CA TYR A 110 2.07 -6.04 -1.27
C TYR A 110 3.58 -6.25 -1.18
N ARG A 111 4.14 -7.31 -1.78
CA ARG A 111 5.60 -7.54 -1.89
C ARG A 111 6.21 -6.82 -3.09
N MET A 112 5.37 -6.46 -4.08
CA MET A 112 5.76 -5.74 -5.29
C MET A 112 5.45 -4.24 -5.16
N LEU A 113 4.19 -3.91 -4.88
CA LEU A 113 3.68 -2.55 -4.74
C LEU A 113 3.94 -2.01 -3.34
N GLY A 114 3.87 -0.69 -3.18
CA GLY A 114 4.19 0.01 -1.95
C GLY A 114 5.66 0.44 -1.87
N SER A 115 6.12 0.72 -0.65
CA SER A 115 7.51 1.06 -0.35
C SER A 115 8.24 -0.11 0.32
N HIS A 116 9.37 -0.53 -0.25
CA HIS A 116 10.18 -1.66 0.23
C HIS A 116 11.63 -1.26 0.46
N ALA A 117 12.17 -1.53 1.65
CA ALA A 117 13.60 -1.37 1.90
C ALA A 117 14.36 -2.45 1.11
N ILE A 118 15.24 -2.03 0.21
CA ILE A 118 16.05 -2.94 -0.60
C ILE A 118 17.47 -2.40 -0.75
N GLU A 119 18.39 -3.30 -1.12
CA GLU A 119 19.74 -2.94 -1.51
C GLU A 119 19.93 -3.20 -3.00
N ILE A 120 20.47 -2.23 -3.74
CA ILE A 120 20.85 -2.40 -5.15
C ILE A 120 22.33 -2.01 -5.28
N ASN A 121 23.15 -2.93 -5.77
CA ASN A 121 24.60 -2.70 -5.99
C ASN A 121 25.34 -2.15 -4.75
N GLY A 122 25.03 -2.65 -3.55
CA GLY A 122 25.65 -2.20 -2.31
C GLY A 122 25.07 -0.90 -1.73
N VAL A 123 24.04 -0.32 -2.35
CA VAL A 123 23.39 0.92 -1.89
C VAL A 123 22.02 0.60 -1.30
N GLN A 124 21.87 0.93 -0.02
CA GLN A 124 20.61 0.82 0.71
C GLN A 124 19.66 1.96 0.32
N GLY A 125 18.37 1.68 0.23
CA GLY A 125 17.34 2.68 -0.06
C GLY A 125 15.94 2.07 0.00
N ALA A 126 14.97 2.72 -0.62
CA ALA A 126 13.62 2.16 -0.77
C ALA A 126 13.16 2.16 -2.23
N ARG A 127 12.54 1.06 -2.65
CA ARG A 127 11.78 0.96 -3.90
C ARG A 127 10.35 1.34 -3.64
N PHE A 128 9.86 2.29 -4.41
CA PHE A 128 8.46 2.72 -4.45
C PHE A 128 7.81 2.18 -5.70
N ALA A 129 6.60 1.63 -5.56
CA ALA A 129 5.83 1.15 -6.68
C ALA A 129 4.33 1.37 -6.49
N VAL A 130 3.64 1.89 -7.51
CA VAL A 130 2.21 2.23 -7.43
C VAL A 130 1.50 2.01 -8.77
N TRP A 131 0.26 1.53 -8.71
CA TRP A 131 -0.58 1.36 -9.88
C TRP A 131 -1.41 2.63 -10.15
N ALA A 132 -1.18 3.27 -11.29
CA ALA A 132 -1.87 4.49 -11.73
C ALA A 132 -1.86 4.56 -13.28
N PRO A 133 -2.63 3.70 -13.96
CA PRO A 133 -2.55 3.52 -15.41
C PRO A 133 -2.90 4.78 -16.21
N ASN A 134 -3.80 5.62 -15.70
CA ASN A 134 -4.25 6.83 -16.41
C ASN A 134 -3.39 8.07 -16.08
N ALA A 135 -2.31 7.90 -15.31
CA ALA A 135 -1.36 8.98 -15.05
C ALA A 135 -0.54 9.32 -16.31
N GLU A 136 -0.23 10.59 -16.49
CA GLU A 136 0.84 11.08 -17.38
C GLU A 136 2.19 11.09 -16.67
N ARG A 137 2.21 11.31 -15.36
CA ARG A 137 3.41 11.25 -14.51
C ARG A 137 3.04 10.95 -13.07
N VAL A 138 3.80 10.07 -12.44
CA VAL A 138 3.78 9.86 -10.98
C VAL A 138 5.12 10.26 -10.39
N SER A 139 5.13 10.81 -9.19
CA SER A 139 6.36 11.19 -8.47
C SER A 139 6.24 10.85 -6.99
N VAL A 140 7.34 10.45 -6.38
CA VAL A 140 7.40 10.26 -4.93
C VAL A 140 7.68 11.62 -4.29
N VAL A 141 6.83 12.06 -3.37
CA VAL A 141 6.97 13.33 -2.66
C VAL A 141 7.03 13.08 -1.16
N GLY A 142 7.91 13.76 -0.45
CA GLY A 142 8.10 13.58 0.98
C GLY A 142 9.04 14.61 1.58
N GLU A 143 9.38 14.42 2.85
CA GLU A 143 10.31 15.32 3.56
C GLU A 143 11.69 15.43 2.89
N PHE A 144 12.15 14.35 2.26
CA PHE A 144 13.46 14.25 1.61
C PHE A 144 13.58 15.03 0.29
N ASN A 145 12.47 15.55 -0.27
CA ASN A 145 12.48 16.39 -1.46
C ASN A 145 11.56 17.60 -1.36
N ASN A 146 11.30 18.08 -0.13
CA ASN A 146 10.44 19.23 0.14
C ASN A 146 9.03 19.10 -0.46
N TRP A 147 8.52 17.87 -0.55
CA TRP A 147 7.23 17.56 -1.16
C TRP A 147 7.09 18.01 -2.63
N ASP A 148 8.19 18.15 -3.36
CA ASP A 148 8.20 18.62 -4.74
C ASP A 148 8.24 17.46 -5.75
N GLY A 149 7.14 17.22 -6.45
CA GLY A 149 7.03 16.13 -7.42
C GLY A 149 7.92 16.28 -8.66
N ARG A 150 8.60 17.41 -8.86
CA ARG A 150 9.53 17.58 -9.99
C ARG A 150 10.88 16.89 -9.78
N VAL A 151 11.21 16.55 -8.52
CA VAL A 151 12.54 16.05 -8.10
C VAL A 151 12.66 14.54 -8.27
N HIS A 152 11.64 13.78 -7.86
CA HIS A 152 11.64 12.31 -7.91
C HIS A 152 10.50 11.73 -8.78
N PRO A 153 10.41 12.06 -10.08
CA PRO A 153 9.48 11.39 -10.99
C PRO A 153 9.84 9.90 -11.18
N MET A 154 8.80 9.07 -11.23
CA MET A 154 8.88 7.61 -11.37
C MET A 154 8.87 7.19 -12.84
N ARG A 155 9.36 5.98 -13.13
CA ARG A 155 9.25 5.34 -14.45
C ARG A 155 7.96 4.55 -14.56
N SER A 156 7.26 4.70 -15.67
CA SER A 156 6.13 3.84 -16.04
C SER A 156 6.60 2.51 -16.64
N HIS A 157 5.98 1.41 -16.21
CA HIS A 157 6.09 0.08 -16.80
C HIS A 157 5.08 -0.15 -17.94
N GLY A 158 4.80 0.91 -18.71
CA GLY A 158 4.00 0.85 -19.93
C GLY A 158 2.57 0.39 -19.68
N SER A 159 2.17 -0.69 -20.35
CA SER A 159 0.77 -1.17 -20.38
C SER A 159 0.27 -1.71 -19.04
N SER A 160 1.14 -2.07 -18.10
CA SER A 160 0.73 -2.51 -16.76
C SER A 160 0.15 -1.38 -15.92
N GLY A 161 0.44 -0.12 -16.27
CA GLY A 161 0.05 1.05 -15.47
C GLY A 161 0.79 1.19 -14.14
N VAL A 162 1.78 0.33 -13.86
CA VAL A 162 2.62 0.41 -12.66
C VAL A 162 3.73 1.42 -12.87
N TRP A 163 4.01 2.20 -11.82
CA TRP A 163 5.10 3.16 -11.76
C TRP A 163 6.10 2.71 -10.72
N GLU A 164 7.40 2.89 -10.97
CA GLU A 164 8.48 2.46 -10.07
C GLU A 164 9.57 3.53 -9.94
N LEU A 165 10.14 3.67 -8.75
CA LEU A 165 11.39 4.40 -8.51
C LEU A 165 12.13 3.81 -7.31
N PHE A 166 13.45 3.65 -7.41
CA PHE A 166 14.31 3.41 -6.25
C PHE A 166 14.93 4.73 -5.81
N ILE A 167 14.79 5.07 -4.52
CA ILE A 167 15.42 6.25 -3.93
C ILE A 167 16.49 5.77 -2.94
N PRO A 168 17.78 6.01 -3.26
CA PRO A 168 18.88 5.60 -2.41
C PRO A 168 18.93 6.43 -1.12
N GLU A 169 19.47 5.83 -0.06
CA GLU A 169 19.74 6.47 1.24
C GLU A 169 18.51 7.15 1.90
N ILE A 170 17.29 6.78 1.48
CA ILE A 170 16.09 7.27 2.14
C ILE A 170 15.99 6.69 3.55
N ARG A 171 15.64 7.56 4.50
CA ARG A 171 15.46 7.17 5.90
C ARG A 171 14.25 6.25 6.04
N GLN A 172 14.38 5.18 6.82
CA GLN A 172 13.25 4.36 7.24
C GLN A 172 12.21 5.22 7.97
N HIS A 173 10.94 4.96 7.70
CA HIS A 173 9.79 5.72 8.19
C HIS A 173 9.74 7.18 7.70
N ALA A 174 10.51 7.56 6.67
CA ALA A 174 10.35 8.86 6.05
C ALA A 174 8.91 9.01 5.53
N LEU A 175 8.31 10.18 5.77
CA LEU A 175 6.96 10.48 5.30
C LEU A 175 6.97 10.67 3.79
N TYR A 176 6.06 9.99 3.10
CA TYR A 176 5.88 10.15 1.67
C TYR A 176 4.42 10.03 1.21
N ARG A 177 4.18 10.52 0.00
CA ARG A 177 2.96 10.37 -0.80
C ARG A 177 3.35 10.21 -2.27
N TYR A 178 2.36 9.92 -3.11
CA TYR A 178 2.48 10.00 -4.56
C TYR A 178 1.83 11.27 -5.08
N GLU A 179 2.58 12.06 -5.86
CA GLU A 179 2.03 13.14 -6.67
C GLU A 179 1.71 12.60 -8.07
N ILE A 180 0.42 12.54 -8.41
CA ILE A 180 -0.08 11.96 -9.64
C ILE A 180 -0.61 13.07 -10.55
N ARG A 181 -0.11 13.13 -11.78
CA ARG A 181 -0.64 14.00 -12.82
C ARG A 181 -1.50 13.19 -13.77
N ASN A 182 -2.80 13.46 -13.84
CA ASN A 182 -3.71 12.78 -14.76
C ASN A 182 -3.39 13.14 -16.22
N ARG A 183 -3.47 12.17 -17.13
CA ARG A 183 -3.09 12.33 -18.54
C ARG A 183 -4.03 13.19 -19.36
N ASP A 184 -5.33 13.07 -19.13
CA ASP A 184 -6.34 13.71 -19.97
C ASP A 184 -6.66 15.12 -19.48
N THR A 185 -6.77 15.30 -18.15
CA THR A 185 -7.16 16.57 -17.55
C THR A 185 -5.96 17.43 -17.18
N GLY A 186 -4.79 16.83 -16.97
CA GLY A 186 -3.66 17.51 -16.38
C GLY A 186 -3.88 17.96 -14.94
N GLN A 187 -4.86 17.41 -14.23
CA GLN A 187 -5.01 17.63 -12.80
C GLN A 187 -3.82 17.01 -12.05
N ILE A 188 -3.35 17.69 -11.01
CA ILE A 188 -2.35 17.16 -10.07
C ILE A 188 -3.08 16.75 -8.79
N LEU A 189 -2.85 15.52 -8.37
CA LEU A 189 -3.43 14.88 -7.19
C LEU A 189 -2.29 14.46 -6.27
N THR A 190 -2.52 14.49 -4.96
CA THR A 190 -1.59 13.93 -3.98
C THR A 190 -2.30 12.82 -3.24
N LYS A 191 -1.76 11.60 -3.35
CA LYS A 191 -2.37 10.38 -2.83
C LYS A 191 -1.45 9.69 -1.84
N THR A 192 -2.02 9.14 -0.78
CA THR A 192 -1.31 8.18 0.06
C THR A 192 -1.07 6.88 -0.70
N ASP A 193 -0.12 6.08 -0.25
CA ASP A 193 0.21 4.81 -0.89
C ASP A 193 -0.83 3.74 -0.55
N PRO A 194 -1.55 3.16 -1.54
CA PRO A 194 -2.53 2.11 -1.28
C PRO A 194 -1.95 0.85 -0.60
N TYR A 195 -0.65 0.59 -0.78
CA TYR A 195 0.09 -0.57 -0.30
C TYR A 195 1.08 -0.22 0.82
N ALA A 196 0.98 0.98 1.41
CA ALA A 196 1.84 1.31 2.53
C ALA A 196 1.59 0.41 3.73
N GLN A 197 2.71 0.01 4.37
CA GLN A 197 2.73 -0.84 5.56
C GLN A 197 2.87 -0.05 6.87
N GLY A 198 2.70 1.26 6.79
CA GLY A 198 2.69 2.16 7.93
C GLY A 198 2.25 3.56 7.48
N TYR A 199 1.56 4.26 8.37
CA TYR A 199 1.05 5.61 8.15
C TYR A 199 1.40 6.50 9.33
N GLU A 200 1.40 7.81 9.11
CA GLU A 200 1.44 8.77 10.21
C GLU A 200 0.18 8.69 11.06
N HIS A 201 0.29 9.09 12.33
CA HIS A 201 -0.85 9.12 13.24
C HIS A 201 -1.90 10.12 12.75
N ARG A 202 -3.18 9.71 12.73
CA ARG A 202 -4.29 10.61 12.35
C ARG A 202 -4.27 11.91 13.19
N PRO A 203 -4.63 13.07 12.61
CA PRO A 203 -5.25 13.29 11.30
C PRO A 203 -4.28 13.35 10.12
N GLY A 204 -3.00 13.03 10.31
CA GLY A 204 -2.08 12.87 9.20
C GLY A 204 -2.50 11.74 8.25
N THR A 205 -2.06 11.81 6.99
CA THR A 205 -2.44 10.91 5.89
C THR A 205 -1.27 10.40 5.03
N ALA A 206 -0.03 10.79 5.31
CA ALA A 206 1.17 10.31 4.63
C ALA A 206 1.53 8.88 5.03
N ALA A 207 2.11 8.16 4.08
CA ALA A 207 2.67 6.83 4.29
C ALA A 207 4.09 6.92 4.88
N LEU A 208 4.52 5.84 5.53
CA LEU A 208 5.87 5.68 6.06
C LEU A 208 6.70 4.79 5.12
N ALA A 209 7.84 5.30 4.65
CA ALA A 209 8.70 4.55 3.75
C ALA A 209 9.35 3.36 4.46
N ALA A 210 9.12 2.16 3.93
CA ALA A 210 9.84 0.92 4.25
C ALA A 210 10.01 0.63 5.76
N PRO A 211 8.91 0.42 6.52
CA PRO A 211 9.01 -0.02 7.91
C PRO A 211 9.67 -1.42 7.96
N PRO A 212 10.80 -1.61 8.65
CA PRO A 212 11.38 -2.93 8.80
C PRO A 212 10.50 -3.80 9.70
N CYS A 213 10.34 -5.08 9.36
CA CYS A 213 9.87 -6.08 10.32
C CYS A 213 11.06 -6.52 11.18
N GLN A 214 10.98 -6.29 12.49
CA GLN A 214 11.98 -6.75 13.46
C GLN A 214 11.41 -7.81 14.41
N HIS A 215 10.13 -8.14 14.26
CA HIS A 215 9.48 -9.14 15.09
C HIS A 215 9.96 -10.57 14.75
N HIS A 216 10.25 -11.34 15.79
CA HIS A 216 10.58 -12.76 15.69
C HIS A 216 9.46 -13.57 16.35
N TRP A 217 8.68 -14.28 15.54
CA TRP A 217 7.55 -15.10 15.98
C TRP A 217 7.97 -16.26 16.88
N GLN A 218 7.15 -16.58 17.87
CA GLN A 218 7.34 -17.71 18.80
C GLN A 218 6.11 -18.65 18.83
N ASP A 219 5.24 -18.53 17.84
CA ASP A 219 3.96 -19.24 17.73
C ASP A 219 4.01 -20.49 16.83
N GLY A 220 5.21 -21.00 16.53
CA GLY A 220 5.37 -22.11 15.58
C GLY A 220 4.57 -23.38 15.95
N GLU A 221 4.40 -23.66 17.25
CA GLU A 221 3.56 -24.76 17.71
C GLU A 221 2.07 -24.51 17.43
N TRP A 222 1.59 -23.29 17.69
CA TRP A 222 0.21 -22.88 17.39
C TRP A 222 -0.10 -23.01 15.90
N MET A 223 0.77 -22.46 15.04
CA MET A 223 0.59 -22.51 13.59
C MET A 223 0.55 -23.95 13.06
N ALA A 224 1.38 -24.84 13.61
CA ALA A 224 1.37 -26.26 13.25
C ALA A 224 0.10 -26.98 13.72
N GLN A 225 -0.42 -26.65 14.91
CA GLN A 225 -1.67 -27.21 15.44
C GLN A 225 -2.88 -26.72 14.66
N ARG A 226 -2.94 -25.41 14.35
CA ARG A 226 -4.01 -24.80 13.55
C ARG A 226 -4.19 -25.52 12.20
N ALA A 227 -3.09 -25.81 11.51
CA ALA A 227 -3.11 -26.48 10.22
C ALA A 227 -3.73 -27.90 10.26
N GLN A 228 -3.77 -28.53 11.42
CA GLN A 228 -4.33 -29.88 11.63
C GLN A 228 -5.65 -29.86 12.40
N TRP A 229 -6.13 -28.68 12.78
CA TRP A 229 -7.31 -28.54 13.61
C TRP A 229 -8.59 -28.84 12.84
N ASP A 230 -9.40 -29.77 13.35
CA ASP A 230 -10.75 -30.04 12.86
C ASP A 230 -11.71 -28.94 13.35
N TRP A 231 -11.63 -27.80 12.69
CA TRP A 231 -12.36 -26.59 13.05
C TRP A 231 -13.89 -26.73 12.98
N LEU A 232 -14.41 -27.64 12.15
CA LEU A 232 -15.85 -27.94 12.07
C LEU A 232 -16.41 -28.53 13.37
N HIS A 233 -15.57 -29.23 14.13
CA HIS A 233 -15.95 -29.87 15.39
C HIS A 233 -15.21 -29.27 16.60
N GLY A 234 -14.43 -28.21 16.38
CA GLY A 234 -13.69 -27.48 17.40
C GLY A 234 -14.55 -26.49 18.18
N ALA A 235 -14.15 -26.19 19.41
CA ALA A 235 -14.82 -25.18 20.21
C ALA A 235 -14.46 -23.76 19.75
N ILE A 236 -15.44 -23.01 19.28
CA ILE A 236 -15.30 -21.59 18.92
C ILE A 236 -16.16 -20.76 19.87
N ASN A 237 -15.49 -19.98 20.72
CA ASN A 237 -16.11 -19.01 21.61
C ASN A 237 -15.32 -17.71 21.50
N ILE A 238 -15.93 -16.70 20.89
CA ILE A 238 -15.28 -15.47 20.42
C ILE A 238 -15.57 -14.33 21.41
N TYR A 239 -14.53 -13.59 21.78
CA TYR A 239 -14.64 -12.32 22.47
C TYR A 239 -14.36 -11.18 21.48
N GLU A 240 -15.42 -10.51 21.01
CA GLU A 240 -15.32 -9.38 20.07
C GLU A 240 -14.82 -8.12 20.81
N VAL A 241 -13.84 -7.43 20.22
CA VAL A 241 -13.13 -6.32 20.85
C VAL A 241 -12.90 -5.18 19.85
N HIS A 242 -13.34 -3.98 20.22
CA HIS A 242 -12.81 -2.75 19.65
C HIS A 242 -11.60 -2.27 20.46
N ALA A 243 -10.40 -2.40 19.89
CA ALA A 243 -9.13 -2.13 20.57
C ALA A 243 -9.04 -0.70 21.15
N GLY A 244 -9.64 0.30 20.48
CA GLY A 244 -9.61 1.70 20.91
C GLY A 244 -10.57 2.07 22.05
N SER A 245 -11.43 1.14 22.48
CA SER A 245 -12.43 1.41 23.54
C SER A 245 -12.57 0.32 24.59
N TRP A 246 -11.92 -0.84 24.43
CA TRP A 246 -11.92 -1.88 25.47
C TRP A 246 -11.40 -1.36 26.81
N LYS A 247 -10.29 -0.63 26.77
CA LYS A 247 -9.71 0.06 27.93
C LYS A 247 -8.98 1.32 27.48
N ARG A 248 -9.06 2.37 28.29
CA ARG A 248 -8.33 3.63 28.07
C ARG A 248 -7.55 4.01 29.31
N HIS A 249 -6.44 4.70 29.08
CA HIS A 249 -5.68 5.32 30.17
C HIS A 249 -6.52 6.45 30.81
N PRO A 250 -6.29 6.80 32.09
CA PRO A 250 -7.00 7.89 32.75
C PRO A 250 -6.86 9.25 32.05
N ASP A 251 -5.80 9.44 31.26
CA ASP A 251 -5.54 10.64 30.45
C ASP A 251 -6.24 10.61 29.08
N GLY A 252 -7.02 9.56 28.78
CA GLY A 252 -7.77 9.39 27.55
C GLY A 252 -6.98 8.76 26.40
N ARG A 253 -5.68 8.47 26.57
CA ARG A 253 -4.87 7.78 25.55
C ARG A 253 -5.36 6.35 25.32
N PHE A 254 -5.18 5.88 24.09
CA PHE A 254 -5.37 4.49 23.74
C PHE A 254 -4.34 3.60 24.43
N TYR A 255 -4.73 2.35 24.67
CA TYR A 255 -3.78 1.30 24.98
C TYR A 255 -2.99 0.93 23.73
N THR A 256 -1.69 0.67 23.88
CA THR A 256 -0.89 0.10 22.79
C THR A 256 -1.12 -1.40 22.66
N TRP A 257 -0.71 -2.01 21.54
CA TRP A 257 -0.76 -3.45 21.35
C TRP A 257 0.02 -4.22 22.42
N ARG A 258 1.15 -3.68 22.90
CA ARG A 258 1.89 -4.26 24.02
C ARG A 258 1.12 -4.22 25.34
N GLU A 259 0.42 -3.11 25.60
CA GLU A 259 -0.40 -2.99 26.81
C GLU A 259 -1.64 -3.91 26.73
N LEU A 260 -2.26 -4.02 25.55
CA LEU A 260 -3.33 -4.99 25.31
C LEU A 260 -2.85 -6.42 25.46
N ALA A 261 -1.63 -6.76 25.03
CA ALA A 261 -1.06 -8.10 25.21
C ALA A 261 -0.96 -8.48 26.70
N VAL A 262 -0.64 -7.51 27.57
CA VAL A 262 -0.52 -7.72 29.02
C VAL A 262 -1.90 -7.80 29.70
N ASP A 263 -2.85 -6.96 29.30
CA ASP A 263 -4.13 -6.84 30.01
C ASP A 263 -5.25 -7.69 29.39
N LEU A 264 -5.41 -7.64 28.07
CA LEU A 264 -6.52 -8.29 27.35
C LEU A 264 -6.31 -9.80 27.24
N VAL A 265 -5.11 -10.27 26.89
CA VAL A 265 -4.85 -11.70 26.65
C VAL A 265 -5.10 -12.54 27.91
N PRO A 266 -4.54 -12.20 29.10
CA PRO A 266 -4.84 -12.96 30.31
C PRO A 266 -6.30 -12.86 30.74
N TYR A 267 -6.96 -11.72 30.50
CA TYR A 267 -8.38 -11.55 30.77
C TYR A 267 -9.24 -12.51 29.94
N VAL A 268 -9.04 -12.52 28.62
CA VAL A 268 -9.75 -13.41 27.68
C VAL A 268 -9.49 -14.87 28.01
N LYS A 269 -8.24 -15.22 28.32
CA LYS A 269 -7.87 -16.58 28.74
C LYS A 269 -8.57 -16.99 30.03
N GLY A 270 -8.58 -16.12 31.04
CA GLY A 270 -9.22 -16.36 32.33
C GLY A 270 -10.74 -16.51 32.23
N MET A 271 -11.36 -15.86 31.25
CA MET A 271 -12.79 -15.98 30.94
C MET A 271 -13.14 -17.24 30.13
N GLY A 272 -12.15 -17.94 29.57
CA GLY A 272 -12.35 -19.20 28.85
C GLY A 272 -12.81 -19.05 27.39
N TYR A 273 -12.60 -17.89 26.77
CA TYR A 273 -12.77 -17.73 25.32
C TYR A 273 -11.66 -18.44 24.55
N THR A 274 -11.95 -18.86 23.32
CA THR A 274 -10.97 -19.51 22.43
C THR A 274 -10.39 -18.56 21.41
N HIS A 275 -11.11 -17.47 21.08
CA HIS A 275 -10.67 -16.49 20.09
C HIS A 275 -10.97 -15.05 20.55
N ILE A 276 -10.16 -14.11 20.07
CA ILE A 276 -10.46 -12.68 20.05
C ILE A 276 -10.83 -12.32 18.62
N GLU A 277 -11.95 -11.63 18.42
CA GLU A 277 -12.27 -10.99 17.15
C GLU A 277 -12.05 -9.49 17.31
N LEU A 278 -11.15 -8.93 16.50
CA LEU A 278 -10.88 -7.51 16.48
C LEU A 278 -11.79 -6.85 15.46
N LEU A 279 -12.52 -5.80 15.88
CA LEU A 279 -13.07 -4.82 14.94
C LEU A 279 -11.95 -4.28 14.03
N PRO A 280 -12.27 -3.69 12.86
CA PRO A 280 -11.25 -3.42 11.85
C PRO A 280 -10.09 -2.57 12.38
N ILE A 281 -8.89 -3.10 12.23
CA ILE A 281 -7.64 -2.44 12.64
C ILE A 281 -6.80 -1.94 11.46
N SER A 282 -7.25 -2.12 10.22
CA SER A 282 -6.66 -1.43 9.06
C SER A 282 -6.65 0.09 9.30
N GLU A 283 -5.67 0.80 8.76
CA GLU A 283 -5.60 2.25 8.97
C GLU A 283 -6.84 2.95 8.42
N HIS A 284 -7.41 3.83 9.22
CA HIS A 284 -8.67 4.53 8.96
C HIS A 284 -8.61 5.95 9.55
N PRO A 285 -9.26 6.96 8.93
CA PRO A 285 -9.10 8.36 9.36
C PRO A 285 -10.01 8.76 10.53
N LEU A 286 -11.15 8.09 10.70
CA LEU A 286 -12.22 8.48 11.62
C LEU A 286 -12.48 7.42 12.68
N ASP A 287 -12.34 7.75 13.97
CA ASP A 287 -12.58 6.81 15.07
C ASP A 287 -14.04 6.34 15.14
N GLU A 288 -14.97 7.24 14.84
CA GLU A 288 -16.42 6.99 14.86
C GLU A 288 -16.87 6.03 13.76
N SER A 289 -16.00 5.72 12.77
CA SER A 289 -16.25 4.64 11.82
C SER A 289 -16.03 3.25 12.42
N TRP A 290 -15.45 3.17 13.63
CA TRP A 290 -15.00 1.95 14.30
C TRP A 290 -14.04 1.08 13.47
N GLY A 291 -13.43 1.68 12.44
CA GLY A 291 -12.53 1.02 11.50
C GLY A 291 -13.18 0.60 10.18
N TYR A 292 -14.51 0.60 10.06
CA TYR A 292 -15.22 0.14 8.84
C TYR A 292 -15.08 1.11 7.65
N GLN A 293 -14.43 2.27 7.81
CA GLN A 293 -14.06 3.16 6.71
C GLN A 293 -12.54 3.18 6.54
N ALA A 294 -11.99 2.04 6.11
CA ALA A 294 -10.55 1.85 5.93
C ALA A 294 -9.98 2.64 4.74
N THR A 295 -8.78 3.16 4.91
CA THR A 295 -7.99 3.85 3.88
C THR A 295 -6.60 3.25 3.66
N GLY A 296 -6.10 2.46 4.61
CA GLY A 296 -4.82 1.76 4.52
C GLY A 296 -4.96 0.26 4.78
N TYR A 297 -5.13 -0.52 3.71
CA TYR A 297 -5.47 -1.94 3.76
C TYR A 297 -4.31 -2.87 4.11
N PHE A 298 -3.08 -2.35 4.07
CA PHE A 298 -1.83 -3.10 4.30
C PHE A 298 -1.07 -2.60 5.51
N ALA A 299 -1.72 -1.87 6.42
CA ALA A 299 -1.09 -1.46 7.67
C ALA A 299 -2.10 -1.51 8.82
N PRO A 300 -1.69 -1.98 10.00
CA PRO A 300 -2.46 -1.72 11.20
C PRO A 300 -2.45 -0.24 11.51
N THR A 301 -3.55 0.23 12.08
CA THR A 301 -3.70 1.61 12.48
C THR A 301 -2.60 2.00 13.47
N SER A 302 -2.01 3.16 13.21
CA SER A 302 -0.92 3.73 14.00
C SER A 302 -1.33 4.15 15.42
N ARG A 303 -2.64 4.16 15.72
CA ARG A 303 -3.21 4.55 17.03
C ARG A 303 -2.71 3.70 18.20
N PHE A 304 -2.40 2.43 17.95
CA PHE A 304 -2.10 1.45 19.00
C PHE A 304 -0.64 1.02 19.00
N GLY A 305 0.23 1.70 18.24
CA GLY A 305 1.66 1.39 18.16
C GLY A 305 2.09 0.92 16.77
N SER A 306 3.25 0.28 16.69
CA SER A 306 3.83 -0.16 15.42
C SER A 306 3.27 -1.50 14.94
N PRO A 307 3.46 -1.85 13.65
CA PRO A 307 3.16 -3.20 13.16
C PRO A 307 3.79 -4.33 13.97
N ASP A 308 5.03 -4.17 14.44
CA ASP A 308 5.70 -5.18 15.28
C ASP A 308 5.06 -5.34 16.66
N GLU A 309 4.43 -4.28 17.19
CA GLU A 309 3.66 -4.41 18.43
C GLU A 309 2.37 -5.21 18.22
N LEU A 310 1.70 -5.08 17.05
CA LEU A 310 0.57 -5.94 16.71
C LEU A 310 1.02 -7.40 16.54
N ARG A 311 2.14 -7.65 15.85
CA ARG A 311 2.71 -9.01 15.74
C ARG A 311 2.96 -9.61 17.11
N HIS A 312 3.53 -8.81 18.03
CA HIS A 312 3.71 -9.23 19.41
C HIS A 312 2.40 -9.54 20.15
N PHE A 313 1.34 -8.75 19.93
CA PHE A 313 0.01 -9.03 20.50
C PHE A 313 -0.54 -10.38 20.01
N VAL A 314 -0.46 -10.64 18.70
CA VAL A 314 -0.92 -11.90 18.11
C VAL A 314 -0.07 -13.08 18.61
N ASP A 315 1.26 -12.94 18.63
CA ASP A 315 2.19 -13.93 19.17
C ASP A 315 1.87 -14.28 20.63
N CYS A 316 1.54 -13.28 21.46
CA CYS A 316 1.08 -13.50 22.84
C CYS A 316 -0.28 -14.23 22.91
N CYS A 317 -1.21 -13.94 22.00
CA CYS A 317 -2.48 -14.68 21.92
C CYS A 317 -2.23 -16.15 21.60
N HIS A 318 -1.41 -16.43 20.58
CA HIS A 318 -1.08 -17.80 20.16
C HIS A 318 -0.37 -18.60 21.25
N GLN A 319 0.61 -17.99 21.94
CA GLN A 319 1.28 -18.61 23.09
C GLN A 319 0.33 -18.87 24.27
N ALA A 320 -0.74 -18.07 24.40
CA ALA A 320 -1.81 -18.31 25.37
C ALA A 320 -2.88 -19.31 24.87
N GLY A 321 -2.75 -19.84 23.65
CA GLY A 321 -3.73 -20.72 23.01
C GLY A 321 -5.05 -20.00 22.72
N ILE A 322 -4.98 -18.77 22.22
CA ILE A 322 -6.11 -17.93 21.83
C ILE A 322 -5.90 -17.55 20.36
N GLY A 323 -6.89 -17.83 19.51
CA GLY A 323 -6.85 -17.41 18.12
C GLY A 323 -7.26 -15.95 17.92
N VAL A 324 -6.80 -15.32 16.86
CA VAL A 324 -7.10 -13.92 16.54
C VAL A 324 -7.80 -13.82 15.18
N ILE A 325 -9.01 -13.27 15.17
CA ILE A 325 -9.83 -13.02 13.99
C ILE A 325 -9.84 -11.52 13.71
N LEU A 326 -9.80 -11.15 12.43
CA LEU A 326 -9.87 -9.77 11.98
C LEU A 326 -11.18 -9.49 11.26
N ASP A 327 -11.90 -8.45 11.67
CA ASP A 327 -12.89 -7.80 10.81
C ASP A 327 -12.18 -7.13 9.63
N TRP A 328 -12.36 -7.74 8.45
CA TRP A 328 -11.79 -7.28 7.20
C TRP A 328 -12.88 -6.65 6.34
N VAL A 329 -12.57 -5.50 5.73
CA VAL A 329 -13.57 -4.60 5.13
C VAL A 329 -13.40 -4.47 3.61
N PRO A 330 -13.71 -5.51 2.80
CA PRO A 330 -13.62 -5.48 1.34
C PRO A 330 -14.88 -4.91 0.66
N ALA A 331 -15.91 -4.55 1.42
CA ALA A 331 -17.21 -4.13 0.88
C ALA A 331 -17.17 -2.73 0.27
N HIS A 332 -16.46 -1.80 0.90
CA HIS A 332 -16.44 -0.40 0.48
C HIS A 332 -15.23 0.35 1.04
N PHE A 333 -15.04 1.59 0.59
CA PHE A 333 -14.02 2.52 1.09
C PHE A 333 -14.54 3.97 1.07
N PRO A 334 -14.02 4.88 1.91
CA PRO A 334 -14.55 6.25 2.01
C PRO A 334 -14.13 7.14 0.82
N LYS A 335 -14.70 8.35 0.75
CA LYS A 335 -14.48 9.33 -0.34
C LYS A 335 -13.28 10.25 -0.11
N ASP A 336 -12.45 9.95 0.88
CA ASP A 336 -11.25 10.72 1.19
C ASP A 336 -10.38 10.87 -0.05
N ASP A 337 -10.25 12.13 -0.50
CA ASP A 337 -9.61 12.49 -1.77
C ASP A 337 -8.10 12.25 -1.77
N TRP A 338 -7.50 12.09 -0.60
CA TRP A 338 -6.10 11.73 -0.42
C TRP A 338 -5.87 10.20 -0.44
N SER A 339 -6.92 9.38 -0.47
CA SER A 339 -6.85 7.90 -0.52
C SER A 339 -7.33 7.34 -1.88
N LEU A 340 -7.98 6.18 -1.90
CA LEU A 340 -8.32 5.41 -3.11
C LEU A 340 -9.32 6.10 -4.06
N SER A 341 -10.17 7.01 -3.56
CA SER A 341 -11.22 7.66 -4.37
C SER A 341 -10.63 8.39 -5.57
N ARG A 342 -11.06 8.07 -6.78
CA ARG A 342 -10.55 8.62 -8.04
C ARG A 342 -9.01 8.70 -8.11
N PHE A 343 -8.35 7.61 -7.71
CA PHE A 343 -6.91 7.58 -7.38
C PHE A 343 -6.00 8.26 -8.41
N ASP A 344 -6.18 7.96 -9.70
CA ASP A 344 -5.39 8.55 -10.79
C ASP A 344 -6.15 9.60 -11.62
N GLY A 345 -7.26 10.11 -11.08
CA GLY A 345 -8.20 11.03 -11.72
C GLY A 345 -9.39 10.35 -12.41
N THR A 346 -9.38 9.02 -12.51
CA THR A 346 -10.49 8.19 -13.03
C THR A 346 -11.09 7.34 -11.91
N ALA A 347 -12.28 6.75 -12.10
CA ALA A 347 -12.77 5.70 -11.19
C ALA A 347 -11.89 4.44 -11.33
N LEU A 348 -10.83 4.39 -10.52
CA LEU A 348 -9.79 3.38 -10.62
C LEU A 348 -10.15 2.15 -9.78
N TYR A 349 -10.31 2.35 -8.47
CA TYR A 349 -10.64 1.31 -7.50
C TYR A 349 -12.15 1.10 -7.41
N GLU A 350 -12.92 2.16 -7.52
CA GLU A 350 -14.37 2.17 -7.62
C GLU A 350 -14.85 1.97 -9.06
N HIS A 351 -16.12 1.57 -9.21
CA HIS A 351 -16.75 1.49 -10.52
C HIS A 351 -17.21 2.89 -11.00
N GLU A 352 -16.97 3.23 -12.27
CA GLU A 352 -17.32 4.58 -12.81
C GLU A 352 -18.82 4.86 -12.80
N ASP A 353 -19.66 3.85 -13.07
CA ASP A 353 -21.12 3.97 -12.89
C ASP A 353 -21.49 4.00 -11.40
N PRO A 354 -22.03 5.10 -10.86
CA PRO A 354 -22.36 5.23 -9.44
C PRO A 354 -23.47 4.28 -8.98
N ARG A 355 -24.27 3.72 -9.89
CA ARG A 355 -25.27 2.68 -9.56
C ARG A 355 -24.63 1.35 -9.20
N LEU A 356 -23.35 1.17 -9.51
CA LEU A 356 -22.55 0.00 -9.17
C LEU A 356 -21.47 0.36 -8.13
N GLY A 357 -20.82 1.52 -8.30
CA GLY A 357 -19.65 1.94 -7.53
C GLY A 357 -19.91 2.79 -6.29
N PHE A 358 -21.16 2.92 -5.82
CA PHE A 358 -21.48 3.81 -4.70
C PHE A 358 -22.61 3.30 -3.79
N HIS A 359 -22.39 3.33 -2.47
CA HIS A 359 -23.43 3.16 -1.47
C HIS A 359 -24.02 4.52 -1.08
N GLN A 360 -25.23 4.81 -1.54
CA GLN A 360 -25.86 6.12 -1.38
C GLN A 360 -26.12 6.48 0.09
N GLU A 361 -26.59 5.53 0.89
CA GLU A 361 -26.91 5.78 2.31
C GLU A 361 -25.66 5.97 3.17
N TRP A 362 -24.58 5.25 2.87
CA TRP A 362 -23.31 5.34 3.62
C TRP A 362 -22.41 6.45 3.12
N GLY A 363 -22.60 6.90 1.88
CA GLY A 363 -21.77 7.90 1.24
C GLY A 363 -20.36 7.38 0.90
N THR A 364 -20.19 6.07 0.68
CA THR A 364 -18.91 5.40 0.41
C THR A 364 -18.86 4.79 -0.99
N HIS A 365 -17.65 4.58 -1.50
CA HIS A 365 -17.41 3.91 -2.78
C HIS A 365 -17.41 2.40 -2.63
N VAL A 366 -17.89 1.70 -3.65
CA VAL A 366 -17.82 0.24 -3.78
C VAL A 366 -16.69 -0.13 -4.71
N PHE A 367 -15.89 -1.12 -4.32
CA PHE A 367 -14.81 -1.64 -5.16
C PHE A 367 -15.34 -2.22 -6.48
N ASN A 368 -14.59 -1.99 -7.56
CA ASN A 368 -14.85 -2.61 -8.85
C ASN A 368 -14.28 -4.04 -8.87
N TYR A 369 -15.01 -5.00 -8.28
CA TYR A 369 -14.58 -6.41 -8.18
C TYR A 369 -14.29 -7.07 -9.53
N GLY A 370 -14.90 -6.58 -10.62
CA GLY A 370 -14.67 -7.08 -11.97
C GLY A 370 -13.35 -6.61 -12.58
N ARG A 371 -12.65 -5.66 -11.95
CA ARG A 371 -11.35 -5.18 -12.42
C ARG A 371 -10.22 -5.99 -11.80
N ASN A 372 -9.42 -6.61 -12.66
CA ASN A 372 -8.35 -7.53 -12.28
C ASN A 372 -7.41 -6.98 -11.20
N GLU A 373 -6.89 -5.77 -11.37
CA GLU A 373 -5.94 -5.20 -10.42
C GLU A 373 -6.60 -4.83 -9.08
N VAL A 374 -7.88 -4.46 -9.09
CA VAL A 374 -8.67 -4.20 -7.86
C VAL A 374 -8.94 -5.50 -7.12
N LYS A 375 -9.29 -6.56 -7.85
CA LYS A 375 -9.42 -7.91 -7.29
C LYS A 375 -8.08 -8.37 -6.67
N SER A 376 -6.98 -8.20 -7.38
CA SER A 376 -5.63 -8.50 -6.89
C SER A 376 -5.26 -7.68 -5.65
N PHE A 377 -5.64 -6.40 -5.58
CA PHE A 377 -5.49 -5.56 -4.39
C PHE A 377 -6.21 -6.15 -3.18
N LEU A 378 -7.49 -6.49 -3.32
CA LEU A 378 -8.29 -7.03 -2.21
C LEU A 378 -7.81 -8.43 -1.80
N MET A 379 -7.56 -9.33 -2.75
CA MET A 379 -6.97 -10.66 -2.49
C MET A 379 -5.64 -10.54 -1.76
N SER A 380 -4.80 -9.57 -2.17
CA SER A 380 -3.55 -9.29 -1.49
C SER A 380 -3.74 -8.80 -0.07
N SER A 381 -4.76 -7.98 0.20
CA SER A 381 -5.03 -7.49 1.56
C SER A 381 -5.47 -8.60 2.51
N ALA A 382 -6.30 -9.56 2.05
CA ALA A 382 -6.67 -10.72 2.83
C ALA A 382 -5.44 -11.61 3.14
N HIS A 383 -4.65 -11.93 2.11
CA HIS A 383 -3.42 -12.69 2.27
C HIS A 383 -2.43 -11.98 3.22
N PHE A 384 -2.31 -10.65 3.13
CA PHE A 384 -1.38 -9.86 3.94
C PHE A 384 -1.61 -10.06 5.43
N TRP A 385 -2.85 -9.99 5.91
CA TRP A 385 -3.16 -10.16 7.34
C TRP A 385 -2.87 -11.58 7.83
N LEU A 386 -3.21 -12.60 7.03
CA LEU A 386 -2.97 -14.00 7.38
C LEU A 386 -1.47 -14.36 7.34
N SER A 387 -0.73 -13.82 6.38
CA SER A 387 0.69 -14.13 6.18
C SER A 387 1.63 -13.30 7.04
N GLU A 388 1.44 -11.99 7.14
CA GLU A 388 2.42 -11.07 7.76
C GLU A 388 2.13 -10.80 9.25
N PHE A 389 0.92 -11.14 9.70
CA PHE A 389 0.45 -10.97 11.08
C PHE A 389 -0.14 -12.24 11.69
N HIS A 390 -0.11 -13.36 10.98
CA HIS A 390 -0.55 -14.69 11.45
C HIS A 390 -1.99 -14.76 11.96
N PHE A 391 -2.89 -13.86 11.53
CA PHE A 391 -4.30 -13.97 11.91
C PHE A 391 -4.87 -15.36 11.58
N ASP A 392 -5.79 -15.84 12.42
CA ASP A 392 -6.42 -17.17 12.33
C ASP A 392 -7.76 -17.12 11.59
N GLY A 393 -8.25 -15.95 11.25
CA GLY A 393 -9.43 -15.83 10.43
C GLY A 393 -9.77 -14.41 10.05
N LEU A 394 -10.67 -14.30 9.08
CA LEU A 394 -11.22 -13.04 8.60
C LEU A 394 -12.75 -13.08 8.72
N ARG A 395 -13.33 -12.06 9.33
CA ARG A 395 -14.78 -11.82 9.33
C ARG A 395 -15.10 -10.69 8.37
N VAL A 396 -16.07 -10.92 7.48
CA VAL A 396 -16.58 -9.91 6.54
C VAL A 396 -17.96 -9.45 7.02
N ASP A 397 -18.06 -8.17 7.35
CA ASP A 397 -19.32 -7.50 7.70
C ASP A 397 -20.13 -7.12 6.45
N ALA A 398 -21.46 -7.06 6.59
CA ALA A 398 -22.38 -6.57 5.58
C ALA A 398 -22.20 -7.21 4.20
N VAL A 399 -22.03 -8.53 4.14
CA VAL A 399 -21.78 -9.27 2.88
C VAL A 399 -22.90 -9.05 1.86
N ALA A 400 -24.12 -8.84 2.32
CA ALA A 400 -25.26 -8.46 1.48
C ALA A 400 -24.99 -7.20 0.63
N SER A 401 -24.21 -6.24 1.16
CA SER A 401 -23.83 -5.02 0.42
C SER A 401 -22.96 -5.30 -0.80
N MET A 402 -22.22 -6.40 -0.77
CA MET A 402 -21.40 -6.88 -1.88
C MET A 402 -22.22 -7.70 -2.86
N LEU A 403 -23.05 -8.62 -2.34
CA LEU A 403 -23.77 -9.63 -3.12
C LEU A 403 -24.89 -9.08 -4.00
N TYR A 404 -25.45 -7.92 -3.67
CA TYR A 404 -26.65 -7.40 -4.32
C TYR A 404 -26.42 -6.05 -5.02
N LEU A 405 -26.73 -6.02 -6.31
CA LEU A 405 -26.71 -4.80 -7.13
C LEU A 405 -27.81 -3.82 -6.75
N ASP A 406 -28.87 -4.28 -6.07
CA ASP A 406 -29.97 -3.45 -5.56
C ASP A 406 -29.84 -3.09 -4.07
N TYR A 407 -28.71 -3.42 -3.41
CA TYR A 407 -28.51 -3.15 -1.98
C TYR A 407 -28.68 -1.66 -1.65
N SER A 408 -29.65 -1.35 -0.77
CA SER A 408 -30.02 0.01 -0.36
C SER A 408 -30.28 0.98 -1.54
N ARG A 409 -30.83 0.47 -2.65
CA ARG A 409 -31.17 1.26 -3.85
C ARG A 409 -32.65 1.12 -4.19
N LYS A 410 -33.29 2.20 -4.67
CA LYS A 410 -34.70 2.15 -5.08
C LYS A 410 -34.85 1.56 -6.48
N ALA A 411 -36.07 1.19 -6.85
CA ALA A 411 -36.40 0.79 -8.21
C ALA A 411 -36.00 1.90 -9.21
N GLY A 412 -35.24 1.53 -10.25
CA GLY A 412 -34.71 2.46 -11.25
C GLY A 412 -33.35 3.07 -10.90
N GLU A 413 -32.83 2.87 -9.69
CA GLU A 413 -31.52 3.39 -9.24
C GLU A 413 -30.41 2.33 -9.31
N TRP A 414 -30.69 1.13 -9.83
CA TRP A 414 -29.73 0.03 -9.99
C TRP A 414 -29.86 -0.64 -11.36
N LEU A 415 -28.87 -1.46 -11.72
CA LEU A 415 -28.81 -2.22 -12.97
C LEU A 415 -28.75 -3.73 -12.68
N PRO A 416 -29.50 -4.57 -13.43
CA PRO A 416 -29.37 -6.01 -13.30
C PRO A 416 -28.07 -6.54 -13.87
N ASN A 417 -27.68 -7.73 -13.42
CA ASN A 417 -26.55 -8.47 -13.99
C ASN A 417 -26.86 -8.94 -15.43
N LYS A 418 -25.85 -9.52 -16.09
CA LYS A 418 -25.96 -10.03 -17.48
C LYS A 418 -27.06 -11.08 -17.71
N TYR A 419 -27.62 -11.67 -16.65
CA TYR A 419 -28.72 -12.65 -16.70
C TYR A 419 -30.07 -12.06 -16.27
N GLY A 420 -30.15 -10.75 -15.97
CA GLY A 420 -31.36 -10.08 -15.53
C GLY A 420 -31.63 -10.16 -14.03
N GLY A 421 -30.73 -10.77 -13.25
CA GLY A 421 -30.83 -10.91 -11.80
C GLY A 421 -30.23 -9.73 -11.04
N ARG A 422 -30.38 -9.75 -9.71
CA ARG A 422 -29.85 -8.72 -8.79
C ARG A 422 -28.50 -9.08 -8.18
N GLU A 423 -28.01 -10.27 -8.46
CA GLU A 423 -26.76 -10.81 -7.92
C GLU A 423 -25.57 -10.11 -8.56
N ASN A 424 -24.65 -9.62 -7.73
CA ASN A 424 -23.37 -9.08 -8.15
C ASN A 424 -22.38 -10.23 -8.38
N LEU A 425 -22.33 -10.70 -9.63
CA LEU A 425 -21.56 -11.91 -9.99
C LEU A 425 -20.07 -11.75 -9.73
N GLU A 426 -19.54 -10.55 -9.98
CA GLU A 426 -18.14 -10.22 -9.77
C GLU A 426 -17.77 -10.28 -8.28
N ALA A 427 -18.64 -9.79 -7.39
CA ALA A 427 -18.44 -9.90 -5.94
C ALA A 427 -18.56 -11.35 -5.45
N VAL A 428 -19.51 -12.13 -5.99
CA VAL A 428 -19.66 -13.56 -5.69
C VAL A 428 -18.40 -14.34 -6.07
N ASP A 429 -17.88 -14.13 -7.28
CA ASP A 429 -16.67 -14.80 -7.75
C ASP A 429 -15.44 -14.38 -6.95
N PHE A 430 -15.33 -13.09 -6.58
CA PHE A 430 -14.28 -12.60 -5.67
C PHE A 430 -14.33 -13.29 -4.30
N LEU A 431 -15.50 -13.35 -3.64
CA LEU A 431 -15.65 -14.00 -2.34
C LEU A 431 -15.32 -15.49 -2.42
N ARG A 432 -15.71 -16.17 -3.52
CA ARG A 432 -15.35 -17.58 -3.74
C ARG A 432 -13.84 -17.76 -3.82
N GLU A 433 -13.16 -16.95 -4.63
CA GLU A 433 -11.70 -17.04 -4.79
C GLU A 433 -10.94 -16.67 -3.51
N MET A 434 -11.44 -15.69 -2.74
CA MET A 434 -10.90 -15.35 -1.43
C MET A 434 -10.96 -16.55 -0.49
N ASN A 435 -12.12 -17.20 -0.37
CA ASN A 435 -12.28 -18.38 0.49
C ASN A 435 -11.38 -19.55 0.05
N ILE A 436 -11.26 -19.79 -1.26
CA ILE A 436 -10.35 -20.83 -1.79
C ILE A 436 -8.91 -20.52 -1.38
N MET A 437 -8.43 -19.30 -1.62
CA MET A 437 -7.07 -18.88 -1.24
C MET A 437 -6.83 -19.05 0.25
N VAL A 438 -7.75 -18.58 1.10
CA VAL A 438 -7.59 -18.66 2.56
C VAL A 438 -7.43 -20.11 3.01
N HIS A 439 -8.29 -21.02 2.55
CA HIS A 439 -8.26 -22.41 2.98
C HIS A 439 -7.13 -23.24 2.34
N GLU A 440 -6.66 -22.88 1.14
CA GLU A 440 -5.53 -23.54 0.49
C GLU A 440 -4.17 -23.10 1.05
N GLU A 441 -3.97 -21.79 1.23
CA GLU A 441 -2.68 -21.24 1.66
C GLU A 441 -2.52 -21.16 3.18
N PHE A 442 -3.62 -21.05 3.92
CA PHE A 442 -3.62 -20.95 5.38
C PHE A 442 -4.51 -22.03 6.03
N PRO A 443 -4.13 -23.32 5.97
CA PRO A 443 -4.92 -24.39 6.53
C PRO A 443 -5.32 -24.12 7.99
N GLY A 444 -6.60 -24.36 8.29
CA GLY A 444 -7.20 -24.10 9.60
C GLY A 444 -7.57 -22.65 9.88
N ALA A 445 -7.21 -21.70 9.02
CA ALA A 445 -7.76 -20.34 9.10
C ALA A 445 -9.24 -20.35 8.69
N LEU A 446 -10.04 -19.51 9.35
CA LEU A 446 -11.49 -19.46 9.20
C LEU A 446 -11.95 -18.18 8.52
N THR A 447 -13.02 -18.28 7.74
CA THR A 447 -13.72 -17.14 7.18
C THR A 447 -15.14 -17.07 7.77
N PHE A 448 -15.50 -15.90 8.25
CA PHE A 448 -16.82 -15.61 8.82
C PHE A 448 -17.53 -14.57 7.96
N ALA A 449 -18.84 -14.71 7.81
CA ALA A 449 -19.67 -13.82 7.02
C ALA A 449 -20.89 -13.39 7.82
N GLU A 450 -21.13 -12.08 7.90
CA GLU A 450 -22.43 -11.53 8.28
C GLU A 450 -23.24 -11.30 7.00
N GLU A 451 -24.29 -12.10 6.81
CA GLU A 451 -25.18 -12.05 5.65
C GLU A 451 -26.63 -12.03 6.15
N SER A 452 -27.34 -10.93 5.89
CA SER A 452 -28.65 -10.63 6.48
C SER A 452 -29.85 -10.81 5.53
N THR A 453 -29.69 -11.55 4.42
CA THR A 453 -30.75 -11.69 3.39
C THR A 453 -31.12 -13.13 3.04
N ALA A 454 -30.53 -14.12 3.73
CA ALA A 454 -30.72 -15.55 3.49
C ALA A 454 -30.21 -16.00 2.11
N TRP A 455 -29.03 -15.49 1.71
CA TRP A 455 -28.31 -15.99 0.54
C TRP A 455 -28.01 -17.50 0.68
N PRO A 456 -28.31 -18.33 -0.33
CA PRO A 456 -28.06 -19.77 -0.24
C PRO A 456 -26.55 -20.08 -0.35
N GLY A 457 -26.06 -20.94 0.56
CA GLY A 457 -24.67 -21.40 0.63
C GLY A 457 -24.30 -22.48 -0.38
#